data_AF-A0A2D8LYQ8-F1
#
_entry.id   AF-A0A2D8LYQ8-F1
#
_cell.length_a   1.000
_cell.length_b   1.000
_cell.length_c   1.000
_cell.angle_alpha   90.00
_cell.angle_beta   90.00
_cell.angle_gamma   90.00
#
_symmetry.space_group_name_H-M   'P 1'
#
loop_
_entity.id
_entity.type
_entity.pdbx_description
1 polymer ?
#
loop_
_entity_poly.entity_id
_entity_poly.type
_entity_poly.pdbx_seq_one_letter_code
_entity_poly.pdbx_strand_id
1 'polypeptide(L)'
;MINKIQKFLLEHLTFIKIIVVAIMGLTAFFIAKDNAWYHWSWMVYAVLLCAYLGAELIQYKRDSLSPLDKVKNFLLNFDGWEETEKNNWHYKDYPEFTISPTDEDVWEVEGSENWVRSCANPRAFVRPMQIKYFQTVLAKITCIYFDEMRGLIPAPKATFVNNADQEYFWSITGEKIDFIFLQFLLRRNENEILNEGLINPRMGKLPVAVFSSEDEKEKFLESVKCLDLTPEDKHIFSMHKNDPLVTDHDKNIISYSRVIIEKLEEFRSSKVKND
;
A
#
# COMPACT_ATOMS: atom_id res chain seq x y z
N MET A 1 -8.04 5.81 6.82
CA MET A 1 -7.19 6.39 7.89
C MET A 1 -7.80 5.97 9.22
N ILE A 2 -7.24 4.97 9.89
CA ILE A 2 -7.76 4.50 11.19
C ILE A 2 -7.38 5.57 12.23
N ASN A 3 -8.37 6.10 12.95
CA ASN A 3 -8.15 7.15 13.94
C ASN A 3 -7.22 6.61 15.06
N LYS A 4 -6.30 7.42 15.61
CA LYS A 4 -5.38 6.99 16.69
C LYS A 4 -6.14 6.31 17.86
N ILE A 5 -7.34 6.80 18.14
CA ILE A 5 -8.25 6.24 19.14
C ILE A 5 -8.70 4.81 18.77
N GLN A 6 -9.02 4.56 17.50
CA GLN A 6 -9.41 3.21 17.04
C GLN A 6 -8.25 2.22 17.15
N LYS A 7 -7.02 2.64 16.79
CA LYS A 7 -5.82 1.80 16.95
C LYS A 7 -5.59 1.42 18.42
N PHE A 8 -5.64 2.41 19.31
CA PHE A 8 -5.53 2.19 20.76
C PHE A 8 -6.61 1.24 21.31
N LEU A 9 -7.87 1.42 20.90
CA LEU A 9 -8.97 0.55 21.32
C LEU A 9 -8.81 -0.90 20.83
N LEU A 10 -8.26 -1.10 19.63
CA LEU A 10 -8.01 -2.42 19.05
C LEU A 10 -6.84 -3.14 19.73
N GLU A 11 -5.76 -2.41 20.06
CA GLU A 11 -4.58 -2.96 20.75
C GLU A 11 -4.89 -3.34 22.20
N HIS A 12 -5.71 -2.53 22.89
CA HIS A 12 -6.03 -2.75 24.31
C HIS A 12 -7.39 -3.39 24.56
N LEU A 13 -8.05 -3.96 23.53
CA LEU A 13 -9.42 -4.49 23.62
C LEU A 13 -9.58 -5.52 24.75
N THR A 14 -8.62 -6.45 24.90
CA THR A 14 -8.63 -7.47 25.96
C THR A 14 -8.55 -6.84 27.36
N PHE A 15 -7.71 -5.82 27.52
CA PHE A 15 -7.56 -5.10 28.78
C PHE A 15 -8.83 -4.29 29.12
N ILE A 16 -9.43 -3.63 28.12
CA ILE A 16 -10.70 -2.92 28.28
C ILE A 16 -11.81 -3.89 28.71
N LYS A 17 -11.90 -5.08 28.10
CA LYS A 17 -12.86 -6.11 28.50
C LYS A 17 -12.70 -6.51 29.97
N ILE A 18 -11.47 -6.72 30.43
CA ILE A 18 -11.18 -7.05 31.83
C ILE A 18 -11.66 -5.95 32.78
N ILE A 19 -11.39 -4.68 32.45
CA ILE A 19 -11.86 -3.53 33.24
C ILE A 19 -13.39 -3.49 33.26
N VAL A 20 -14.05 -3.63 32.11
CA VAL A 20 -15.52 -3.59 32.01
C VAL A 20 -16.14 -4.69 32.87
N VAL A 21 -15.63 -5.93 32.78
CA VAL A 21 -16.10 -7.06 33.60
C VAL A 21 -15.88 -6.80 35.09
N ALA A 22 -14.74 -6.23 35.49
CA ALA A 22 -14.48 -5.88 36.89
C ALA A 22 -15.48 -4.84 37.43
N ILE A 23 -15.78 -3.79 36.64
CA ILE A 23 -16.76 -2.76 37.02
C ILE A 23 -18.18 -3.35 37.04
N MET A 24 -18.51 -4.26 36.11
CA MET A 24 -19.78 -5.01 36.13
C MET A 24 -19.93 -5.84 37.42
N GLY A 25 -18.87 -6.52 37.87
CA GLY A 25 -18.87 -7.25 39.14
C GLY A 25 -19.10 -6.33 40.34
N LEU A 26 -18.45 -5.15 40.35
CA LEU A 26 -18.59 -4.16 41.41
C LEU A 26 -20.02 -3.58 41.47
N THR A 27 -20.59 -3.25 40.32
CA THR A 27 -21.95 -2.72 40.20
C THR A 27 -23.00 -3.78 40.57
N ALA A 28 -22.79 -5.04 40.18
CA ALA A 28 -23.64 -6.16 40.59
C ALA A 28 -23.65 -6.36 42.12
N PHE A 29 -22.50 -6.18 42.80
CA PHE A 29 -22.43 -6.23 44.27
C PHE A 29 -23.29 -5.14 44.92
N PHE A 30 -23.28 -3.91 44.39
CA PHE A 30 -24.12 -2.83 44.90
C PHE A 30 -25.62 -3.03 44.61
N ILE A 31 -25.96 -3.68 43.50
CA ILE A 31 -27.33 -4.09 43.18
C ILE A 31 -27.82 -5.13 44.21
N ALA A 32 -27.00 -6.13 44.53
CA ALA A 32 -27.36 -7.20 45.45
C ALA A 32 -27.55 -6.76 46.91
N LYS A 33 -27.02 -5.60 47.30
CA LYS A 33 -27.06 -5.10 48.70
C LYS A 33 -28.29 -4.23 49.01
N ASP A 34 -29.30 -4.16 48.14
CA ASP A 34 -30.52 -3.35 48.29
C ASP A 34 -30.24 -1.90 48.75
N ASN A 35 -29.22 -1.28 48.15
CA ASN A 35 -28.86 0.11 48.42
C ASN A 35 -29.81 1.08 47.70
N ALA A 36 -30.06 2.26 48.28
CA ALA A 36 -30.95 3.29 47.71
C ALA A 36 -30.61 3.78 46.29
N TRP A 37 -29.46 3.38 45.76
CA TRP A 37 -28.94 3.73 44.43
C TRP A 37 -29.28 2.69 43.36
N TYR A 38 -30.14 1.72 43.68
CA TYR A 38 -30.47 0.54 42.87
C TYR A 38 -30.76 0.84 41.39
N HIS A 39 -31.57 1.86 41.09
CA HIS A 39 -31.95 2.19 39.71
C HIS A 39 -30.77 2.69 38.85
N TRP A 40 -29.88 3.50 39.42
CA TRP A 40 -28.71 4.00 38.70
C TRP A 40 -27.67 2.91 38.47
N SER A 41 -27.49 2.01 39.44
CA SER A 41 -26.58 0.86 39.30
C SER A 41 -26.99 -0.06 38.15
N TRP A 42 -28.30 -0.28 37.94
CA TRP A 42 -28.81 -1.05 36.79
C TRP A 42 -28.56 -0.36 35.45
N MET A 43 -28.71 0.97 35.37
CA MET A 43 -28.40 1.71 34.14
C MET A 43 -26.91 1.63 33.79
N VAL A 44 -26.03 1.79 34.79
CA VAL A 44 -24.58 1.64 34.60
C VAL A 44 -24.24 0.21 34.17
N TYR A 45 -24.83 -0.80 34.81
CA TYR A 45 -24.62 -2.20 34.43
C TYR A 45 -25.06 -2.48 32.99
N ALA A 46 -26.22 -1.97 32.57
CA ALA A 46 -26.72 -2.12 31.20
C ALA A 46 -25.78 -1.47 30.17
N VAL A 47 -25.27 -0.26 30.45
CA VAL A 47 -24.29 0.41 29.58
C VAL A 47 -22.99 -0.40 29.47
N LEU A 48 -22.49 -0.92 30.59
CA LEU A 48 -21.27 -1.74 30.60
C LEU A 48 -21.47 -3.06 29.86
N LEU A 49 -22.63 -3.70 30.01
CA LEU A 49 -22.98 -4.91 29.25
C LEU A 49 -23.03 -4.62 27.74
N CYS A 50 -23.66 -3.53 27.33
CA CYS A 50 -23.67 -3.11 25.92
C CYS A 50 -22.26 -2.82 25.39
N ALA A 51 -21.40 -2.17 26.18
CA ALA A 51 -20.01 -1.93 25.82
C ALA A 51 -19.21 -3.24 25.68
N TYR A 52 -19.41 -4.19 26.60
CA TYR A 52 -18.80 -5.51 26.54
C TYR A 52 -19.23 -6.29 25.29
N LEU A 53 -20.54 -6.34 25.00
CA LEU A 53 -21.08 -6.99 23.81
C LEU A 53 -20.59 -6.32 22.52
N GLY A 54 -20.50 -5.00 22.50
CA GLY A 54 -19.90 -4.26 21.39
C GLY A 54 -18.44 -4.62 21.15
N ALA A 55 -17.64 -4.72 22.22
CA ALA A 55 -16.25 -5.15 22.14
C ALA A 55 -16.11 -6.62 21.65
N GLU A 56 -17.02 -7.51 22.08
CA GLU A 56 -17.08 -8.88 21.56
C GLU A 56 -17.44 -8.94 20.07
N LEU A 57 -18.43 -8.16 19.62
CA LEU A 57 -18.79 -8.09 18.20
C LEU A 57 -17.64 -7.56 17.34
N ILE A 58 -16.89 -6.57 17.83
CA ILE A 58 -15.71 -6.04 17.15
C ILE A 58 -14.62 -7.11 17.06
N GLN A 59 -14.35 -7.83 18.16
CA GLN A 59 -13.37 -8.91 18.16
C GLN A 59 -13.79 -10.04 17.24
N TYR A 60 -15.04 -10.50 17.32
CA TYR A 60 -15.59 -11.52 16.44
C TYR A 60 -15.45 -11.12 14.97
N LYS A 61 -15.81 -9.87 14.62
CA LYS A 61 -15.65 -9.37 13.25
C LYS A 61 -14.18 -9.39 12.82
N ARG A 62 -13.25 -8.95 13.66
CA ARG A 62 -11.80 -9.01 13.38
C ARG A 62 -11.31 -10.45 13.19
N ASP A 63 -11.73 -11.35 14.06
CA ASP A 63 -11.27 -12.74 14.06
C ASP A 63 -11.87 -13.52 12.88
N SER A 64 -13.07 -13.15 12.45
CA SER A 64 -13.78 -13.68 11.26
C SER A 64 -13.20 -13.25 9.92
N LEU A 65 -12.29 -12.26 9.89
CA LEU A 65 -11.63 -11.86 8.64
C LEU A 65 -10.78 -13.00 8.07
N SER A 66 -10.77 -13.11 6.75
CA SER A 66 -9.88 -14.04 6.06
C SER A 66 -8.41 -13.68 6.38
N PRO A 67 -7.48 -14.65 6.38
CA PRO A 67 -6.05 -14.35 6.57
C PRO A 67 -5.52 -13.31 5.55
N LEU A 68 -6.04 -13.32 4.32
CA LEU A 68 -5.69 -12.34 3.29
C LEU A 68 -6.13 -10.91 3.67
N ASP A 69 -7.32 -10.75 4.25
CA ASP A 69 -7.79 -9.42 4.67
C ASP A 69 -7.07 -8.95 5.94
N LYS A 70 -6.73 -9.87 6.84
CA LYS A 70 -5.88 -9.59 8.01
C LYS A 70 -4.52 -9.06 7.57
N VAL A 71 -3.85 -9.74 6.63
CA VAL A 71 -2.52 -9.32 6.19
C VAL A 71 -2.53 -7.98 5.44
N LYS A 72 -3.58 -7.69 4.66
CA LYS A 72 -3.77 -6.34 4.07
C LYS A 72 -3.81 -5.26 5.15
N ASN A 73 -4.51 -5.49 6.25
CA ASN A 73 -4.54 -4.56 7.38
C ASN A 73 -3.17 -4.48 8.09
N PHE A 74 -2.47 -5.60 8.24
CA PHE A 74 -1.14 -5.62 8.84
C PHE A 74 -0.10 -4.88 8.01
N LEU A 75 -0.15 -4.98 6.67
CA LEU A 75 0.72 -4.22 5.78
C LEU A 75 0.52 -2.70 5.91
N LEU A 76 -0.69 -2.25 6.25
CA LEU A 76 -0.98 -0.85 6.56
C LEU A 76 -0.50 -0.42 7.96
N ASN A 77 -0.11 -1.37 8.82
CA ASN A 77 0.52 -1.13 10.13
C ASN A 77 2.02 -1.46 10.07
N PHE A 78 2.78 -0.60 9.41
CA PHE A 78 4.20 -0.75 9.10
C PHE A 78 5.07 -1.09 10.31
N ASP A 79 4.85 -0.40 11.43
CA ASP A 79 5.62 -0.58 12.69
C ASP A 79 5.47 -1.96 13.32
N GLY A 80 4.43 -2.70 12.92
CA GLY A 80 4.16 -4.05 13.36
C GLY A 80 5.03 -5.11 12.68
N TRP A 81 5.85 -4.76 11.68
CA TRP A 81 6.69 -5.72 10.95
C TRP A 81 8.16 -5.64 11.36
N GLU A 82 8.72 -6.78 11.78
CA GLU A 82 10.15 -6.92 12.05
C GLU A 82 10.86 -7.67 10.92
N GLU A 83 12.05 -7.21 10.60
CA GLU A 83 12.91 -7.85 9.60
C GLU A 83 13.88 -8.80 10.28
N THR A 84 13.83 -10.07 9.91
CA THR A 84 14.74 -11.09 10.43
C THR A 84 16.00 -11.20 9.59
N GLU A 85 15.84 -11.12 8.28
CA GLU A 85 16.90 -11.12 7.27
C GLU A 85 16.52 -10.15 6.16
N LYS A 86 17.46 -9.78 5.27
CA LYS A 86 17.19 -8.84 4.17
C LYS A 86 15.94 -9.25 3.40
N ASN A 87 14.92 -8.40 3.45
CA ASN A 87 13.61 -8.61 2.82
C ASN A 87 12.81 -9.83 3.31
N ASN A 88 13.08 -10.31 4.53
CA ASN A 88 12.28 -11.29 5.23
C ASN A 88 11.65 -10.63 6.46
N TRP A 89 10.32 -10.60 6.50
CA TRP A 89 9.57 -9.95 7.56
C TRP A 89 8.57 -10.88 8.21
N HIS A 90 8.33 -10.65 9.49
CA HIS A 90 7.21 -11.24 10.22
C HIS A 90 6.49 -10.15 11.01
N TYR A 91 5.21 -10.37 11.29
CA TYR A 91 4.40 -9.43 12.07
C TYR A 91 4.53 -9.72 13.57
N LYS A 92 4.88 -8.72 14.39
CA LYS A 92 5.22 -8.88 15.82
C LYS A 92 4.15 -9.61 16.63
N ASP A 93 2.91 -9.16 16.51
CA ASP A 93 1.79 -9.69 17.32
C ASP A 93 1.25 -11.03 16.78
N TYR A 94 1.56 -11.34 15.52
CA TYR A 94 1.10 -12.53 14.80
C TYR A 94 2.22 -13.07 13.91
N PRO A 95 3.27 -13.67 14.50
CA PRO A 95 4.49 -14.08 13.79
C PRO A 95 4.26 -15.15 12.73
N GLU A 96 3.10 -15.81 12.74
CA GLU A 96 2.67 -16.71 11.68
C GLU A 96 2.42 -16.00 10.34
N PHE A 97 2.21 -14.67 10.34
CA PHE A 97 2.17 -13.87 9.13
C PHE A 97 3.57 -13.43 8.73
N THR A 98 4.01 -13.87 7.56
CA THR A 98 5.36 -13.62 7.07
C THR A 98 5.35 -13.10 5.63
N ILE A 99 6.39 -12.33 5.30
CA ILE A 99 6.71 -11.87 3.95
C ILE A 99 8.14 -12.32 3.68
N SER A 100 8.35 -13.08 2.62
CA SER A 100 9.68 -13.59 2.26
C SER A 100 9.84 -13.64 0.75
N PRO A 101 11.05 -13.47 0.21
CA PRO A 101 11.30 -13.81 -1.18
C PRO A 101 11.02 -15.30 -1.42
N THR A 102 10.67 -15.64 -2.65
CA THR A 102 10.63 -17.04 -3.07
C THR A 102 12.03 -17.62 -3.20
N ASP A 103 12.08 -18.96 -3.10
CA ASP A 103 13.24 -19.76 -3.50
C ASP A 103 13.33 -19.91 -5.04
N GLU A 104 12.42 -19.29 -5.78
CA GLU A 104 12.46 -19.27 -7.24
C GLU A 104 13.67 -18.44 -7.70
N ASP A 105 14.30 -18.88 -8.80
CA ASP A 105 15.50 -18.23 -9.33
C ASP A 105 15.26 -16.74 -9.62
N VAL A 106 16.27 -15.93 -9.31
CA VAL A 106 16.29 -14.51 -9.63
C VAL A 106 16.73 -14.37 -11.08
N TRP A 107 15.88 -13.77 -11.91
CA TRP A 107 16.20 -13.55 -13.32
C TRP A 107 16.55 -12.08 -13.57
N GLU A 108 17.68 -11.85 -14.21
CA GLU A 108 18.04 -10.52 -14.71
C GLU A 108 17.10 -10.15 -15.86
N VAL A 109 16.55 -8.94 -15.78
CA VAL A 109 15.57 -8.43 -16.74
C VAL A 109 16.23 -7.30 -17.54
N GLU A 110 17.39 -7.63 -18.10
CA GLU A 110 18.14 -6.71 -18.96
C GLU A 110 17.31 -6.43 -20.21
N GLY A 111 16.69 -5.24 -20.26
CA GLY A 111 16.11 -4.68 -21.49
C GLY A 111 14.59 -4.71 -21.66
N SER A 112 13.80 -5.47 -20.89
CA SER A 112 12.33 -5.43 -21.01
C SER A 112 11.65 -4.40 -20.09
N GLU A 113 12.33 -3.97 -19.02
CA GLU A 113 11.79 -3.03 -18.03
C GLU A 113 12.39 -1.64 -18.26
N ASN A 114 12.01 -1.01 -19.37
CA ASN A 114 12.60 0.26 -19.83
C ASN A 114 12.57 1.40 -18.82
N TRP A 115 11.63 1.39 -17.87
CA TRP A 115 11.56 2.37 -16.79
C TRP A 115 12.77 2.31 -15.84
N VAL A 116 13.42 1.15 -15.70
CA VAL A 116 14.62 0.96 -14.84
C VAL A 116 15.82 1.74 -15.37
N ARG A 117 15.84 2.08 -16.66
CA ARG A 117 16.90 2.89 -17.28
C ARG A 117 16.96 4.33 -16.75
N SER A 118 15.97 4.74 -15.96
CA SER A 118 16.02 6.02 -15.23
C SER A 118 16.86 5.99 -13.95
N CYS A 119 17.28 4.81 -13.51
CA CYS A 119 18.17 4.60 -12.36
C CYS A 119 19.65 4.78 -12.75
N ALA A 120 20.53 5.00 -11.75
CA ALA A 120 21.97 5.10 -11.97
C ALA A 120 22.56 3.79 -12.53
N ASN A 121 22.10 2.64 -12.03
CA ASN A 121 22.36 1.34 -12.65
C ASN A 121 21.06 0.77 -13.26
N PRO A 122 21.02 0.55 -14.60
CA PRO A 122 19.82 0.08 -15.29
C PRO A 122 19.56 -1.43 -15.12
N ARG A 123 20.43 -2.16 -14.41
CA ARG A 123 20.22 -3.58 -14.12
C ARG A 123 19.06 -3.75 -13.15
N ALA A 124 18.10 -4.57 -13.57
CA ALA A 124 16.98 -4.99 -12.78
C ALA A 124 16.90 -6.51 -12.67
N PHE A 125 16.39 -6.98 -11.55
CA PHE A 125 16.19 -8.38 -11.27
C PHE A 125 14.76 -8.62 -10.82
N VAL A 126 14.08 -9.57 -11.45
CA VAL A 126 12.77 -10.01 -11.00
C VAL A 126 12.97 -11.05 -9.91
N ARG A 127 12.27 -10.84 -8.79
CA ARG A 127 12.19 -11.81 -7.73
C ARG A 127 10.78 -11.78 -7.11
N PRO A 128 10.03 -12.87 -7.18
CA PRO A 128 8.74 -12.95 -6.52
C PRO A 128 8.88 -12.89 -4.99
N MET A 129 7.94 -12.21 -4.36
CA MET A 129 7.77 -12.16 -2.91
C MET A 129 6.50 -12.93 -2.55
N GLN A 130 6.53 -13.67 -1.46
CA GLN A 130 5.40 -14.43 -0.93
C GLN A 130 4.96 -13.84 0.40
N ILE A 131 3.65 -13.67 0.52
CA ILE A 131 2.98 -13.37 1.79
C ILE A 131 2.34 -14.68 2.26
N LYS A 132 2.67 -15.11 3.47
CA LYS A 132 2.24 -16.40 4.02
C LYS A 132 1.52 -16.23 5.36
N TYR A 133 0.63 -17.18 5.64
CA TYR A 133 0.09 -17.47 6.96
C TYR A 133 0.47 -18.91 7.31
N PHE A 134 1.32 -19.08 8.31
CA PHE A 134 2.09 -20.32 8.50
C PHE A 134 2.80 -20.73 7.19
N GLN A 135 2.44 -21.90 6.64
CA GLN A 135 2.97 -22.41 5.38
C GLN A 135 2.07 -22.10 4.18
N THR A 136 0.88 -21.54 4.41
CA THR A 136 -0.08 -21.23 3.37
C THR A 136 0.29 -19.92 2.68
N VAL A 137 0.57 -19.95 1.39
CA VAL A 137 0.79 -18.76 0.57
C VAL A 137 -0.54 -18.04 0.36
N LEU A 138 -0.66 -16.84 0.92
CA LEU A 138 -1.83 -15.97 0.77
C LEU A 138 -1.76 -15.14 -0.52
N ALA A 139 -0.56 -14.72 -0.90
CA ALA A 139 -0.32 -13.98 -2.14
C ALA A 139 1.12 -14.14 -2.62
N LYS A 140 1.30 -14.05 -3.94
CA LYS A 140 2.60 -13.89 -4.60
C LYS A 140 2.61 -12.51 -5.28
N ILE A 141 3.65 -11.73 -5.04
CA ILE A 141 3.84 -10.40 -5.62
C ILE A 141 5.14 -10.44 -6.41
N THR A 142 5.05 -10.30 -7.73
CA THR A 142 6.25 -10.14 -8.57
C THR A 142 6.87 -8.80 -8.24
N CYS A 143 8.11 -8.80 -7.76
CA CYS A 143 8.83 -7.58 -7.43
C CYS A 143 10.08 -7.43 -8.31
N ILE A 144 10.48 -6.19 -8.51
CA ILE A 144 11.66 -5.82 -9.28
C ILE A 144 12.65 -5.14 -8.35
N TYR A 145 13.81 -5.75 -8.23
CA TYR A 145 15.00 -5.13 -7.67
C TYR A 145 15.66 -4.29 -8.75
N PHE A 146 16.08 -3.07 -8.39
CA PHE A 146 16.77 -2.17 -9.31
C PHE A 146 17.90 -1.45 -8.58
N ASP A 147 18.77 -0.81 -9.35
CA ASP A 147 19.91 -0.05 -8.83
C ASP A 147 20.79 -0.90 -7.88
N GLU A 148 21.30 -2.02 -8.38
CA GLU A 148 22.12 -2.96 -7.60
C GLU A 148 21.42 -3.56 -6.36
N MET A 149 20.14 -3.87 -6.47
CA MET A 149 19.31 -4.39 -5.36
C MET A 149 19.17 -3.42 -4.17
N ARG A 150 19.31 -2.11 -4.42
CA ARG A 150 19.04 -1.04 -3.45
C ARG A 150 17.57 -0.65 -3.46
N GLY A 151 16.91 -0.72 -4.62
CA GLY A 151 15.48 -0.49 -4.77
C GLY A 151 14.70 -1.79 -4.86
N LEU A 152 13.48 -1.80 -4.33
CA LEU A 152 12.49 -2.87 -4.49
C LEU A 152 11.10 -2.26 -4.67
N ILE A 153 10.41 -2.62 -5.73
CA ILE A 153 8.99 -2.29 -5.95
C ILE A 153 8.23 -3.49 -6.52
N PRO A 154 6.90 -3.58 -6.34
CA PRO A 154 6.09 -4.48 -7.16
C PRO A 154 6.27 -4.15 -8.65
N ALA A 155 6.28 -5.18 -9.50
CA ALA A 155 6.45 -5.01 -10.93
C ALA A 155 5.30 -4.14 -11.51
N PRO A 156 5.62 -3.00 -12.12
CA PRO A 156 4.60 -2.19 -12.78
C PRO A 156 4.07 -2.92 -14.01
N LYS A 157 2.89 -2.51 -14.47
CA LYS A 157 2.24 -3.07 -15.65
C LYS A 157 2.19 -2.03 -16.75
N ALA A 158 2.45 -2.46 -17.98
CA ALA A 158 2.21 -1.64 -19.16
C ALA A 158 0.72 -1.32 -19.25
N THR A 159 0.41 -0.03 -19.34
CA THR A 159 -0.93 0.50 -19.54
C THR A 159 -0.95 1.26 -20.85
N PHE A 160 -1.80 0.81 -21.75
CA PHE A 160 -1.99 1.40 -23.06
C PHE A 160 -3.01 2.52 -22.98
N VAL A 161 -2.69 3.68 -23.55
CA VAL A 161 -3.62 4.83 -23.62
C VAL A 161 -4.65 4.63 -24.72
N ASN A 162 -4.23 4.03 -25.83
CA ASN A 162 -5.05 3.76 -27.01
C ASN A 162 -4.93 2.29 -27.45
N ASN A 163 -5.98 1.77 -28.11
CA ASN A 163 -6.05 0.39 -28.63
C ASN A 163 -5.05 0.10 -29.77
N ALA A 164 -4.22 1.06 -30.16
CA ALA A 164 -3.26 0.94 -31.27
C ALA A 164 -1.89 0.37 -30.82
N ASP A 165 -1.78 -0.15 -29.59
CA ASP A 165 -0.60 -0.86 -29.02
C ASP A 165 0.75 -0.11 -29.05
N GLN A 166 0.78 1.18 -29.42
CA GLN A 166 2.02 1.95 -29.59
C GLN A 166 2.28 2.98 -28.47
N GLU A 167 1.26 3.40 -27.73
CA GLU A 167 1.36 4.41 -26.68
C GLU A 167 1.03 3.78 -25.33
N TYR A 168 2.07 3.49 -24.54
CA TYR A 168 1.91 2.90 -23.22
C TYR A 168 2.86 3.54 -22.19
N PHE A 169 2.47 3.41 -20.92
CA PHE A 169 3.25 3.84 -19.78
C PHE A 169 3.21 2.76 -18.69
N TRP A 170 4.15 2.83 -17.75
CA TRP A 170 4.22 1.89 -16.64
C TRP A 170 3.34 2.35 -15.49
N SER A 171 2.53 1.45 -14.93
CA SER A 171 1.62 1.81 -13.84
C SER A 171 1.41 0.72 -12.79
N ILE A 172 1.03 1.14 -11.58
CA ILE A 172 0.57 0.30 -10.48
C ILE A 172 -0.82 0.79 -10.05
N THR A 173 -1.79 -0.12 -9.92
CA THR A 173 -3.19 0.23 -9.57
C THR A 173 -3.58 -0.27 -8.17
N GLY A 174 -4.37 0.55 -7.47
CA GLY A 174 -4.53 0.53 -6.01
C GLY A 174 -5.45 -0.49 -5.35
N GLU A 175 -6.00 -1.45 -6.10
CA GLU A 175 -6.92 -2.45 -5.53
C GLU A 175 -6.25 -3.80 -5.22
N LYS A 176 -5.01 -3.98 -5.68
CA LYS A 176 -4.27 -5.23 -5.52
C LYS A 176 -3.35 -5.15 -4.32
N ILE A 177 -3.06 -6.32 -3.75
CA ILE A 177 -2.09 -6.46 -2.65
C ILE A 177 -0.73 -5.85 -3.01
N ASP A 178 -0.40 -5.81 -4.31
CA ASP A 178 0.74 -5.12 -4.89
C ASP A 178 0.82 -3.65 -4.43
N PHE A 179 -0.27 -2.88 -4.47
CA PHE A 179 -0.26 -1.47 -4.07
C PHE A 179 -0.12 -1.29 -2.56
N ILE A 180 -0.77 -2.14 -1.77
CA ILE A 180 -0.62 -2.14 -0.31
C ILE A 180 0.81 -2.49 0.05
N PHE A 181 1.42 -3.44 -0.66
CA PHE A 181 2.82 -3.82 -0.50
C PHE A 181 3.77 -2.71 -0.97
N LEU A 182 3.46 -2.00 -2.05
CA LEU A 182 4.21 -0.80 -2.45
C LEU A 182 4.20 0.23 -1.31
N GLN A 183 3.05 0.55 -0.73
CA GLN A 183 2.98 1.45 0.43
C GLN A 183 3.81 0.94 1.60
N PHE A 184 3.78 -0.37 1.85
CA PHE A 184 4.62 -1.01 2.87
C PHE A 184 6.11 -0.75 2.64
N LEU A 185 6.60 -0.97 1.42
CA LEU A 185 7.99 -0.71 1.06
C LEU A 185 8.35 0.78 1.13
N LEU A 186 7.49 1.66 0.63
CA LEU A 186 7.75 3.11 0.62
C LEU A 186 7.82 3.68 2.04
N ARG A 187 6.90 3.28 2.93
CA ARG A 187 6.87 3.77 4.31
C ARG A 187 7.99 3.20 5.16
N ARG A 188 8.39 1.94 4.94
CA ARG A 188 9.56 1.39 5.63
C ARG A 188 10.85 2.10 5.22
N ASN A 189 10.89 2.63 4.00
CA ASN A 189 11.98 3.43 3.46
C ASN A 189 11.81 4.95 3.73
N GLU A 190 10.92 5.39 4.63
CA GLU A 190 10.60 6.81 4.95
C GLU A 190 11.76 7.69 5.47
N ASN A 191 13.01 7.23 5.37
CA ASN A 191 14.12 8.18 5.35
C ASN A 191 14.17 9.02 4.05
N GLU A 192 13.36 8.77 3.00
CA GLU A 192 13.51 9.52 1.74
C GLU A 192 12.24 9.73 0.86
N ILE A 193 11.02 9.43 1.32
CA ILE A 193 9.85 9.34 0.42
C ILE A 193 8.61 10.03 1.01
N LEU A 194 8.67 11.33 1.24
CA LEU A 194 7.49 12.13 1.56
C LEU A 194 7.00 12.85 0.29
N ASN A 195 5.72 12.63 0.00
CA ASN A 195 4.82 13.56 -0.68
C ASN A 195 5.35 14.23 -1.94
N GLU A 196 5.14 13.56 -3.09
CA GLU A 196 4.98 14.14 -4.44
C GLU A 196 5.30 13.02 -5.44
N GLY A 197 4.29 12.26 -5.89
CA GLY A 197 4.25 11.46 -7.13
C GLY A 197 5.39 10.51 -7.54
N LEU A 198 6.51 10.43 -6.83
CA LEU A 198 7.80 10.18 -7.45
C LEU A 198 8.72 9.48 -6.46
N ILE A 199 9.23 8.33 -6.89
CA ILE A 199 10.21 7.55 -6.14
C ILE A 199 11.46 8.42 -5.93
N ASN A 200 11.68 8.82 -4.67
CA ASN A 200 12.90 9.30 -4.00
C ASN A 200 14.00 10.04 -4.82
N PRO A 201 14.44 11.25 -4.39
CA PRO A 201 15.49 12.04 -5.04
C PRO A 201 16.91 11.39 -5.10
N ARG A 202 17.19 10.27 -4.43
CA ARG A 202 18.46 9.52 -4.64
C ARG A 202 18.45 8.58 -5.86
N MET A 203 17.29 8.22 -6.40
CA MET A 203 17.15 7.16 -7.43
C MET A 203 16.65 7.65 -8.79
N GLY A 204 16.44 8.95 -8.95
CA GLY A 204 15.78 9.47 -10.14
C GLY A 204 14.28 9.18 -10.09
N LYS A 205 13.48 10.15 -10.52
CA LYS A 205 12.03 10.04 -10.66
C LYS A 205 11.70 8.83 -11.57
N LEU A 206 11.38 7.68 -10.96
CA LEU A 206 10.98 6.48 -11.71
C LEU A 206 9.69 6.81 -12.50
N PRO A 207 9.65 6.52 -13.81
CA PRO A 207 8.53 6.88 -14.66
C PRO A 207 7.39 5.85 -14.54
N VAL A 208 6.86 5.67 -13.32
CA VAL A 208 5.77 4.74 -13.00
C VAL A 208 4.60 5.48 -12.38
N ALA A 209 3.44 5.47 -13.05
CA ALA A 209 2.22 6.08 -12.55
C ALA A 209 1.53 5.20 -11.50
N VAL A 210 1.10 5.78 -10.39
CA VAL A 210 0.44 5.04 -9.31
C VAL A 210 -0.99 5.51 -9.16
N PHE A 211 -1.96 4.60 -9.37
CA PHE A 211 -3.40 4.84 -9.24
C PHE A 211 -3.94 4.26 -7.92
N SER A 212 -4.90 4.92 -7.29
CA SER A 212 -5.56 4.45 -6.07
C SER A 212 -6.62 3.38 -6.30
N SER A 213 -7.20 3.32 -7.51
CA SER A 213 -8.25 2.35 -7.88
C SER A 213 -8.26 2.11 -9.38
N GLU A 214 -8.86 1.01 -9.81
CA GLU A 214 -9.08 0.77 -11.25
C GLU A 214 -10.07 1.80 -11.82
N ASP A 215 -11.06 2.24 -11.03
CA ASP A 215 -11.97 3.33 -11.40
C ASP A 215 -11.25 4.67 -11.63
N GLU A 216 -10.25 5.02 -10.79
CA GLU A 216 -9.44 6.22 -11.03
C GLU A 216 -8.67 6.10 -12.34
N LYS A 217 -8.06 4.93 -12.54
CA LYS A 217 -7.29 4.64 -13.75
C LYS A 217 -8.16 4.73 -15.00
N GLU A 218 -9.34 4.13 -15.01
CA GLU A 218 -10.25 4.18 -16.16
C GLU A 218 -10.70 5.61 -16.48
N LYS A 219 -11.12 6.38 -15.47
CA LYS A 219 -11.51 7.79 -15.65
C LYS A 219 -10.35 8.65 -16.15
N PHE A 220 -9.16 8.40 -15.62
CA PHE A 220 -7.96 9.08 -16.09
C PHE A 220 -7.66 8.72 -17.55
N LEU A 221 -7.66 7.43 -17.90
CA LEU A 221 -7.47 6.97 -19.28
C LEU A 221 -8.47 7.61 -20.24
N GLU A 222 -9.75 7.72 -19.85
CA GLU A 222 -10.75 8.44 -20.65
C GLU A 222 -10.42 9.91 -20.87
N SER A 223 -9.90 10.60 -19.85
CA SER A 223 -9.47 12.00 -19.97
C SER A 223 -8.25 12.17 -20.88
N VAL A 224 -7.44 11.12 -21.05
CA VAL A 224 -6.21 11.15 -21.85
C VAL A 224 -6.30 10.41 -23.19
N LYS A 225 -7.43 9.77 -23.52
CA LYS A 225 -7.66 9.07 -24.81
C LYS A 225 -7.45 9.98 -26.04
N CYS A 226 -7.65 11.28 -25.89
CA CYS A 226 -7.52 12.27 -26.95
C CYS A 226 -6.34 13.22 -26.73
N LEU A 227 -5.30 12.80 -26.01
CA LEU A 227 -4.14 13.65 -25.74
C LEU A 227 -3.35 13.92 -27.03
N ASP A 228 -3.77 14.95 -27.77
CA ASP A 228 -2.91 15.61 -28.73
C ASP A 228 -1.79 16.28 -27.92
N LEU A 229 -0.62 15.62 -27.87
CA LEU A 229 0.57 16.14 -27.20
C LEU A 229 0.82 17.59 -27.63
N THR A 230 0.75 18.50 -26.68
CA THR A 230 0.97 19.93 -26.93
C THR A 230 2.42 20.15 -27.37
N PRO A 231 2.74 21.29 -28.04
CA PRO A 231 4.12 21.64 -28.36
C PRO A 231 5.05 21.71 -27.13
N GLU A 232 4.50 22.00 -25.95
CA GLU A 232 5.23 22.00 -24.67
C GLU A 232 5.56 20.59 -24.20
N ASP A 233 4.61 19.65 -24.32
CA ASP A 233 4.87 18.23 -24.08
C ASP A 233 6.01 17.76 -25.00
N LYS A 234 5.96 18.13 -26.30
CA LYS A 234 7.01 17.87 -27.31
C LYS A 234 8.39 18.46 -26.97
N HIS A 235 8.43 19.54 -26.20
CA HIS A 235 9.70 20.13 -25.73
C HIS A 235 10.32 19.30 -24.58
N ILE A 236 9.51 18.73 -23.68
CA ILE A 236 9.98 17.85 -22.60
C ILE A 236 10.67 16.60 -23.20
N PHE A 237 10.14 16.05 -24.30
CA PHE A 237 10.76 14.93 -25.02
C PHE A 237 12.15 15.24 -25.61
N SER A 238 12.48 16.50 -25.90
CA SER A 238 13.75 16.85 -26.56
C SER A 238 14.92 17.06 -25.60
N MET A 239 14.65 17.40 -24.33
CA MET A 239 15.70 17.68 -23.34
C MET A 239 16.44 16.43 -22.83
N HIS A 240 15.86 15.24 -22.97
CA HIS A 240 16.38 14.00 -22.36
C HIS A 240 17.17 13.10 -23.34
N LYS A 241 17.57 13.61 -24.51
CA LYS A 241 18.26 12.84 -25.56
C LYS A 241 19.73 12.46 -25.28
N ASN A 242 20.36 12.98 -24.23
CA ASN A 242 21.82 12.93 -24.06
C ASN A 242 22.39 11.70 -23.32
N ASP A 243 21.63 10.62 -23.11
CA ASP A 243 22.18 9.36 -22.58
C ASP A 243 22.59 8.39 -23.73
N PRO A 244 23.88 8.01 -23.85
CA PRO A 244 24.36 7.12 -24.90
C PRO A 244 23.96 5.63 -24.72
N LEU A 245 23.39 5.22 -23.58
CA LEU A 245 23.05 3.81 -23.27
C LEU A 245 21.57 3.46 -23.46
N VAL A 246 20.73 4.41 -23.88
CA VAL A 246 19.28 4.26 -23.98
C VAL A 246 18.85 4.38 -25.45
N THR A 247 18.08 3.40 -25.96
CA THR A 247 17.58 3.48 -27.34
C THR A 247 16.60 4.63 -27.49
N ASP A 248 16.44 5.17 -28.70
CA ASP A 248 15.45 6.25 -28.95
C ASP A 248 14.02 5.81 -28.58
N HIS A 249 13.71 4.52 -28.70
CA HIS A 249 12.42 3.95 -28.29
C HIS A 249 12.22 4.03 -26.78
N ASP A 250 13.21 3.63 -25.99
CA ASP A 250 13.11 3.63 -24.53
C ASP A 250 13.06 5.07 -23.97
N LYS A 251 13.80 6.00 -24.59
CA LYS A 251 13.73 7.45 -24.28
C LYS A 251 12.30 7.98 -24.46
N ASN A 252 11.63 7.58 -25.54
CA ASN A 252 10.26 8.00 -25.81
C ASN A 252 9.29 7.47 -24.76
N ILE A 253 9.39 6.19 -24.37
CA ILE A 253 8.51 5.58 -23.35
C ILE A 253 8.72 6.23 -21.96
N ILE A 254 9.97 6.45 -21.56
CA ILE A 254 10.29 7.08 -20.27
C ILE A 254 9.73 8.51 -20.24
N SER A 255 9.95 9.27 -21.31
CA SER A 255 9.48 10.65 -21.41
C SER A 255 7.95 10.71 -21.43
N TYR A 256 7.31 9.81 -22.18
CA TYR A 256 5.85 9.71 -22.25
C TYR A 256 5.25 9.38 -20.88
N SER A 257 5.83 8.41 -20.18
CA SER A 257 5.41 8.02 -18.84
C SER A 257 5.52 9.18 -17.83
N ARG A 258 6.53 10.05 -17.97
CA ARG A 258 6.66 11.26 -17.13
C ARG A 258 5.56 12.28 -17.40
N VAL A 259 5.26 12.56 -18.66
CA VAL A 259 4.15 13.45 -19.04
C VAL A 259 2.82 12.91 -18.48
N ILE A 260 2.60 11.59 -18.57
CA ILE A 260 1.41 10.96 -18.01
C ILE A 260 1.32 11.15 -16.48
N ILE A 261 2.44 11.06 -15.76
CA ILE A 261 2.47 11.30 -14.30
C ILE A 261 2.10 12.75 -13.99
N GLU A 262 2.64 13.72 -14.71
CA GLU A 262 2.29 15.15 -14.54
C GLU A 262 0.80 15.39 -14.81
N LYS A 263 0.25 14.80 -15.88
CA LYS A 263 -1.18 14.87 -16.20
C LYS A 263 -2.06 14.20 -15.15
N LEU A 264 -1.59 13.12 -14.53
CA LEU A 264 -2.30 12.47 -13.42
C LEU A 264 -2.36 13.37 -12.18
N GLU A 265 -1.30 14.12 -11.89
CA GLU A 265 -1.28 15.11 -10.80
C GLU A 265 -2.23 16.29 -11.07
N GLU A 266 -2.26 16.80 -12.31
CA GLU A 266 -3.22 17.81 -12.75
C GLU A 266 -4.67 17.31 -12.61
N PHE A 267 -4.94 16.08 -13.07
CA PHE A 267 -6.26 15.44 -12.96
C PHE A 267 -6.73 15.36 -11.51
N ARG A 268 -5.87 14.90 -10.59
CA ARG A 268 -6.17 14.83 -9.16
C ARG A 268 -6.41 16.22 -8.55
N SER A 269 -5.58 17.19 -8.91
CA SER A 269 -5.68 18.57 -8.41
C SER A 269 -6.96 19.27 -8.87
N SER A 270 -7.45 18.96 -10.08
CA SER A 270 -8.71 19.52 -10.60
C SER A 270 -9.95 18.96 -9.89
N LYS A 271 -9.92 17.69 -9.47
CA LYS A 271 -10.98 17.07 -8.66
C LYS A 271 -11.12 17.73 -7.29
N VAL A 272 -10.00 17.95 -6.60
CA VAL A 272 -9.98 18.56 -5.25
C VAL A 272 -10.52 19.99 -5.24
N LYS A 273 -10.51 20.70 -6.38
CA LYS A 273 -11.08 22.07 -6.49
C LYS A 273 -12.58 22.09 -6.76
N ASN A 274 -13.17 20.97 -7.18
CA ASN A 274 -14.57 20.86 -7.56
C ASN A 274 -15.43 20.12 -6.52
N ASP A 275 -14.82 19.65 -5.42
CA ASP A 275 -15.47 19.09 -4.22
C ASP A 275 -15.39 20.08 -3.05
#